data_AF-A0A7R9SNI4-F1
#
_entry.id   AF-A0A7R9SNI4-F1
#
_cell.length_a   1.000
_cell.length_b   1.000
_cell.length_c   1.000
_cell.angle_alpha   90.00
_cell.angle_beta   90.00
_cell.angle_gamma   90.00
#
_symmetry.space_group_name_H-M   'P 1'
#
loop_
_entity.id
_entity.type
_entity.pdbx_description
1 polymer ?
#
loop_
_entity_poly.entity_id
_entity_poly.type
_entity_poly.pdbx_seq_one_letter_code
_entity_poly.pdbx_strand_id
1 'polypeptide(L)'
;IQVGMTDAEVCEDPEGRWREILSGVDQPTEHTAAWTHVMPPWLNEEKFRRGQKFGQVNHAGVFICNFIMLLNFMRLSRLRKPLLYAGNIDTPILAHKRFFKTIFILLTWYDGNVWDAEDSSRKNLELVKKLHNHYSIKTNRAKTLVDRLSAVQSREGDPDTCVRTQCPMAEIWGREGDNPYFSQFDMAMTQYSFCGFLLAHPEKFGVHGASREDLEDFMHFWRGIGHLLGIKDKFNLCTGNYDTVMSLCNSIETHYVRPAFVDIDRDTMTIQKVIIEGMRMEFKFFSYEPMMHYTSAHVLKMDPIKELRPKKFLDWIYFFFLYIIFNIFFRISSFREVFNEQMVFRTRKVYFEHRSKFQNSGMVFP
;
A
#
# COMPACT_ATOMS: atom_id res chain seq x y z
N ILE A 1 -12.56 -9.69 -49.16
CA ILE A 1 -11.92 -10.61 -48.20
C ILE A 1 -12.11 -10.00 -46.82
N GLN A 2 -13.19 -10.41 -46.15
CA GLN A 2 -13.38 -10.19 -44.71
C GLN A 2 -12.37 -11.09 -43.98
N VAL A 3 -11.58 -10.51 -43.10
CA VAL A 3 -10.87 -11.25 -42.06
C VAL A 3 -11.52 -10.81 -40.75
N GLY A 4 -12.19 -11.77 -40.11
CA GLY A 4 -13.04 -11.54 -38.95
C GLY A 4 -12.26 -11.08 -37.72
N MET A 5 -12.79 -10.03 -37.10
CA MET A 5 -12.56 -9.73 -35.70
C MET A 5 -13.23 -10.85 -34.89
N THR A 6 -12.42 -11.62 -34.16
CA THR A 6 -12.92 -12.61 -33.21
C THR A 6 -12.72 -12.05 -31.81
N ASP A 7 -13.85 -11.87 -31.14
CA ASP A 7 -14.07 -11.77 -29.69
C ASP A 7 -13.10 -10.88 -28.90
N ALA A 8 -13.30 -9.56 -29.03
CA ALA A 8 -12.96 -8.64 -27.96
C ALA A 8 -13.88 -8.94 -26.76
N GLU A 9 -13.36 -9.68 -25.79
CA GLU A 9 -13.98 -9.77 -24.47
C GLU A 9 -14.22 -8.36 -23.94
N VAL A 10 -15.48 -8.10 -23.61
CA VAL A 10 -16.03 -6.85 -23.12
C VAL A 10 -15.16 -6.31 -22.00
N CYS A 11 -14.57 -5.13 -22.19
CA CYS A 11 -13.97 -4.36 -21.10
C CYS A 11 -15.10 -4.05 -20.12
N GLU A 12 -15.15 -4.76 -18.99
CA GLU A 12 -16.09 -4.47 -17.90
C GLU A 12 -15.99 -2.98 -17.58
N ASP A 13 -17.11 -2.25 -17.66
CA ASP A 13 -17.24 -0.82 -17.39
C ASP A 13 -16.22 -0.34 -16.32
N PRO A 14 -15.12 0.33 -16.71
CA PRO A 14 -14.07 0.79 -15.78
C PRO A 14 -14.62 1.63 -14.63
N GLU A 15 -15.58 2.49 -14.95
CA GLU A 15 -16.28 3.32 -13.98
C GLU A 15 -17.23 2.48 -13.10
N GLY A 16 -17.71 1.35 -13.61
CA GLY A 16 -18.49 0.35 -12.89
C GLY A 16 -17.70 -0.30 -11.77
N ARG A 17 -16.49 -0.83 -12.04
CA ARG A 17 -15.64 -1.42 -10.98
C ARG A 17 -15.23 -0.38 -9.94
N TRP A 18 -14.87 0.82 -10.36
CA TRP A 18 -14.55 1.90 -9.44
C TRP A 18 -15.74 2.25 -8.53
N ARG A 19 -16.94 2.40 -9.08
CA ARG A 19 -18.18 2.60 -8.30
C ARG A 19 -18.48 1.44 -7.35
N GLU A 20 -18.19 0.21 -7.74
CA GLU A 20 -18.34 -0.94 -6.84
C GLU A 20 -17.37 -0.84 -5.65
N ILE A 21 -16.09 -0.56 -5.87
CA ILE A 21 -15.13 -0.31 -4.78
C ILE A 21 -15.60 0.82 -3.86
N LEU A 22 -16.07 1.94 -4.45
CA LEU A 22 -16.60 3.09 -3.71
C LEU A 22 -17.79 2.73 -2.83
N SER A 23 -18.68 1.85 -3.30
CA SER A 23 -19.84 1.38 -2.52
C SER A 23 -19.45 0.56 -1.28
N GLY A 24 -18.17 0.24 -1.10
CA GLY A 24 -17.63 -0.39 0.11
C GLY A 24 -17.36 0.57 1.26
N VAL A 25 -17.55 1.89 1.09
CA VAL A 25 -17.18 2.91 2.10
C VAL A 25 -18.06 2.87 3.35
N ASP A 26 -19.31 2.46 3.21
CA ASP A 26 -20.28 2.31 4.30
C ASP A 26 -20.29 0.89 4.90
N GLN A 27 -19.55 -0.04 4.31
CA GLN A 27 -19.53 -1.45 4.72
C GLN A 27 -18.33 -1.71 5.63
N PRO A 28 -18.51 -1.93 6.94
CA PRO A 28 -17.40 -2.30 7.81
C PRO A 28 -16.80 -3.65 7.40
N THR A 29 -15.50 -3.84 7.62
CA THR A 29 -14.87 -5.16 7.47
C THR A 29 -15.45 -6.09 8.52
N GLU A 30 -16.18 -7.14 8.13
CA GLU A 30 -16.96 -7.99 9.05
C GLU A 30 -16.09 -8.53 10.21
N HIS A 31 -16.45 -8.14 11.43
CA HIS A 31 -15.64 -8.36 12.63
C HIS A 31 -15.72 -9.78 13.21
N THR A 32 -16.56 -10.65 12.64
CA THR A 32 -16.98 -11.91 13.28
C THR A 32 -17.01 -13.13 12.36
N ALA A 33 -16.74 -13.00 11.06
CA ALA A 33 -16.72 -14.14 10.16
C ALA A 33 -15.62 -15.12 10.61
N ALA A 34 -16.02 -16.34 10.98
CA ALA A 34 -15.12 -17.42 11.33
C ALA A 34 -14.07 -17.62 10.23
N TRP A 35 -12.87 -18.07 10.60
CA TRP A 35 -11.81 -18.40 9.66
C TRP A 35 -12.36 -19.28 8.55
N THR A 36 -12.39 -18.78 7.31
CA THR A 36 -12.50 -19.67 6.16
C THR A 36 -11.15 -20.38 6.06
N HIS A 37 -11.09 -21.59 6.63
CA HIS A 37 -9.98 -22.51 6.43
C HIS A 37 -9.99 -23.13 5.03
N VAL A 38 -11.03 -22.83 4.26
CA VAL A 38 -11.27 -23.36 2.92
C VAL A 38 -10.75 -22.36 1.90
N MET A 39 -9.83 -22.81 1.05
CA MET A 39 -9.40 -22.05 -0.12
C MET A 39 -10.60 -21.73 -1.00
N PRO A 40 -10.75 -20.48 -1.48
CA PRO A 40 -11.91 -20.13 -2.29
C PRO A 40 -11.85 -20.86 -3.65
N PRO A 41 -12.99 -21.21 -4.27
CA PRO A 41 -13.02 -22.02 -5.49
C PRO A 41 -12.27 -21.40 -6.69
N TRP A 42 -12.12 -20.08 -6.70
CA TRP A 42 -11.37 -19.36 -7.75
C TRP A 42 -9.85 -19.39 -7.55
N LEU A 43 -9.35 -19.87 -6.40
CA LEU A 43 -7.92 -19.87 -6.11
C LEU A 43 -7.21 -20.97 -6.90
N ASN A 44 -6.42 -20.55 -7.88
CA ASN A 44 -5.38 -21.40 -8.46
C ASN A 44 -4.10 -21.33 -7.60
N GLU A 45 -3.72 -22.43 -6.96
CA GLU A 45 -2.55 -22.52 -6.08
C GLU A 45 -1.22 -22.28 -6.82
N GLU A 46 -1.10 -22.75 -8.07
CA GLU A 46 0.12 -22.60 -8.84
C GLU A 46 0.37 -21.13 -9.19
N LYS A 47 -0.66 -20.45 -9.71
CA LYS A 47 -0.62 -19.00 -9.95
C LYS A 47 -0.29 -18.23 -8.66
N PHE A 48 -0.86 -18.64 -7.53
CA PHE A 48 -0.59 -18.02 -6.23
C PHE A 48 0.90 -18.16 -5.85
N ARG A 49 1.49 -19.36 -6.00
CA ARG A 49 2.92 -19.60 -5.71
C ARG A 49 3.84 -18.84 -6.66
N ARG A 50 3.51 -18.74 -7.95
CA ARG A 50 4.29 -17.95 -8.91
C ARG A 50 4.21 -16.45 -8.60
N GLY A 51 3.06 -15.96 -8.16
CA GLY A 51 2.89 -14.59 -7.67
C GLY A 51 3.70 -14.30 -6.40
N GLN A 52 3.74 -15.25 -5.46
CA GLN A 52 4.65 -15.17 -4.30
C GLN A 52 6.10 -15.06 -4.75
N LYS A 53 6.52 -15.94 -5.66
CA LYS A 53 7.89 -15.96 -6.19
C LYS A 53 8.23 -14.65 -6.90
N PHE A 54 7.32 -14.09 -7.68
CA PHE A 54 7.47 -12.78 -8.30
C PHE A 54 7.77 -11.69 -7.26
N GLY A 55 7.03 -11.68 -6.15
CA GLY A 55 7.26 -10.75 -5.04
C GLY A 55 8.63 -10.94 -4.38
N GLN A 56 9.09 -12.18 -4.21
CA GLN A 56 10.41 -12.50 -3.66
C GLN A 56 11.55 -11.99 -4.57
N VAL A 57 11.47 -12.28 -5.87
CA VAL A 57 12.54 -11.93 -6.83
C VAL A 57 12.57 -10.45 -7.19
N ASN A 58 11.51 -9.70 -6.86
CA ASN A 58 11.41 -8.25 -7.07
C ASN A 58 11.28 -7.48 -5.74
N HIS A 59 11.70 -8.08 -4.62
CA HIS A 59 11.40 -7.60 -3.28
C HIS A 59 11.71 -6.12 -3.06
N ALA A 60 12.87 -5.62 -3.48
CA ALA A 60 13.24 -4.23 -3.25
C ALA A 60 12.33 -3.24 -3.98
N GLY A 61 11.97 -3.54 -5.23
CA GLY A 61 11.05 -2.74 -6.03
C GLY A 61 9.65 -2.72 -5.42
N VAL A 62 9.14 -3.92 -5.10
CA VAL A 62 7.86 -4.11 -4.40
C VAL A 62 7.83 -3.34 -3.08
N PHE A 63 8.87 -3.50 -2.25
CA PHE A 63 8.97 -2.85 -0.95
C PHE A 63 8.97 -1.32 -1.05
N ILE A 64 9.80 -0.75 -1.94
CA ILE A 64 9.90 0.71 -2.09
C ILE A 64 8.59 1.28 -2.65
N CYS A 65 7.98 0.60 -3.63
CA CYS A 65 6.66 0.96 -4.15
C CYS A 65 5.61 0.98 -3.02
N ASN A 66 5.52 -0.12 -2.27
CA ASN A 66 4.57 -0.27 -1.17
C ASN A 66 4.77 0.78 -0.08
N PHE A 67 6.02 1.09 0.26
CA PHE A 67 6.34 2.11 1.24
C PHE A 67 5.94 3.52 0.77
N ILE A 68 6.26 3.89 -0.48
CA ILE A 68 5.85 5.15 -1.08
C ILE A 68 4.32 5.28 -1.09
N MET A 69 3.63 4.22 -1.52
CA MET A 69 2.18 4.26 -1.63
C MET A 69 1.47 4.24 -0.29
N LEU A 70 1.97 3.50 0.70
CA LEU A 70 1.43 3.56 2.05
C LEU A 70 1.52 4.99 2.63
N LEU A 71 2.63 5.70 2.38
CA LEU A 71 2.74 7.11 2.75
C LEU A 71 1.70 7.95 2.01
N ASN A 72 1.56 7.79 0.69
CA ASN A 72 0.58 8.55 -0.10
C ASN A 72 -0.85 8.30 0.36
N PHE A 73 -1.20 7.08 0.72
CA PHE A 73 -2.53 6.72 1.18
C PHE A 73 -2.87 7.26 2.58
N MET A 74 -1.88 7.69 3.37
CA MET A 74 -2.13 8.49 4.58
C MET A 74 -2.69 9.88 4.29
N ARG A 75 -2.70 10.33 3.02
CA ARG A 75 -3.41 11.55 2.63
C ARG A 75 -4.93 11.36 2.69
N LEU A 76 -5.44 10.12 2.69
CA LEU A 76 -6.81 9.84 3.13
C LEU A 76 -6.90 9.96 4.64
N SER A 77 -7.72 10.90 5.12
CA SER A 77 -7.91 11.09 6.56
C SER A 77 -8.48 9.82 7.20
N ARG A 78 -9.33 9.09 6.46
CA ARG A 78 -9.87 7.77 6.87
C ARG A 78 -8.82 6.70 7.14
N LEU A 79 -7.67 6.75 6.47
CA LEU A 79 -6.56 5.82 6.71
C LEU A 79 -5.58 6.38 7.76
N ARG A 80 -5.34 7.69 7.77
CA ARG A 80 -4.41 8.36 8.69
C ARG A 80 -4.94 8.47 10.12
N LYS A 81 -6.20 8.86 10.33
CA LYS A 81 -6.76 9.08 11.67
C LYS A 81 -6.75 7.82 12.54
N PRO A 82 -7.08 6.62 12.01
CA PRO A 82 -6.87 5.37 12.75
C PRO A 82 -5.42 5.10 13.12
N LEU A 83 -4.46 5.46 12.25
CA LEU A 83 -3.04 5.30 12.54
C LEU A 83 -2.58 6.25 13.65
N LEU A 84 -3.03 7.52 13.62
CA LEU A 84 -2.81 8.48 14.69
C LEU A 84 -3.42 8.01 16.01
N TYR A 85 -4.66 7.53 15.99
CA TYR A 85 -5.33 6.99 17.17
C TYR A 85 -4.61 5.75 17.74
N ALA A 86 -4.06 4.90 16.86
CA ALA A 86 -3.27 3.75 17.26
C ALA A 86 -1.88 4.12 17.80
N GLY A 87 -1.39 5.34 17.56
CA GLY A 87 -0.13 5.88 18.05
C GLY A 87 1.11 5.20 17.45
N ASN A 88 2.24 5.28 18.16
CA ASN A 88 3.53 4.70 17.73
C ASN A 88 4.04 5.23 16.38
N ILE A 89 3.66 6.47 16.04
CA ILE A 89 4.15 7.19 14.86
C ILE A 89 4.59 8.61 15.21
N ASP A 90 4.64 8.94 16.51
CA ASP A 90 4.91 10.28 17.03
C ASP A 90 6.40 10.66 16.95
N THR A 91 7.28 9.65 16.90
CA THR A 91 8.73 9.84 16.77
C THR A 91 9.31 8.87 15.75
N PRO A 92 10.47 9.19 15.13
CA PRO A 92 11.11 8.31 14.15
C PRO A 92 11.39 6.90 14.69
N ILE A 93 11.75 6.77 15.97
CA ILE A 93 12.04 5.48 16.62
C ILE A 93 10.77 4.64 16.77
N LEU A 94 9.64 5.26 17.15
CA LEU A 94 8.38 4.56 17.27
C LEU A 94 7.85 4.15 15.88
N ALA A 95 7.89 5.07 14.92
CA ALA A 95 7.52 4.79 13.55
C ALA A 95 8.36 3.65 12.96
N HIS A 96 9.68 3.69 13.12
CA HIS A 96 10.58 2.61 12.71
C HIS A 96 10.11 1.25 13.20
N LYS A 97 9.88 1.09 14.52
CA LYS A 97 9.41 -0.17 15.09
C LYS A 97 8.06 -0.61 14.50
N ARG A 98 7.12 0.33 14.37
CA ARG A 98 5.77 0.05 13.85
C ARG A 98 5.82 -0.45 12.42
N PHE A 99 6.52 0.25 11.53
CA PHE A 99 6.52 -0.08 10.11
C PHE A 99 7.46 -1.26 9.80
N PHE A 100 8.57 -1.46 10.51
CA PHE A 100 9.37 -2.69 10.36
C PHE A 100 8.61 -3.95 10.79
N LYS A 101 7.72 -3.84 11.78
CA LYS A 101 6.77 -4.93 12.10
C LYS A 101 5.92 -5.29 10.88
N THR A 102 5.36 -4.28 10.19
CA THR A 102 4.59 -4.49 8.95
C THR A 102 5.45 -5.11 7.86
N ILE A 103 6.66 -4.59 7.61
CA ILE A 103 7.57 -5.11 6.57
C ILE A 103 7.89 -6.60 6.83
N PHE A 104 8.18 -6.95 8.09
CA PHE A 104 8.45 -8.34 8.45
C PHE A 104 7.23 -9.24 8.20
N ILE A 105 6.04 -8.83 8.63
CA ILE A 105 4.82 -9.60 8.38
C ILE A 105 4.61 -9.81 6.87
N LEU A 106 4.78 -8.76 6.06
CA LEU A 106 4.67 -8.86 4.60
C LEU A 106 5.67 -9.86 4.01
N LEU A 107 6.93 -9.83 4.48
CA LEU A 107 7.93 -10.83 4.09
C LEU A 107 7.48 -12.25 4.37
N THR A 108 6.85 -12.49 5.53
CA THR A 108 6.35 -13.84 5.85
C THR A 108 5.29 -14.32 4.85
N TRP A 109 4.47 -13.42 4.29
CA TRP A 109 3.46 -13.80 3.28
C TRP A 109 4.06 -14.21 1.94
N TYR A 110 5.24 -13.68 1.61
CA TYR A 110 5.99 -14.11 0.44
C TYR A 110 6.76 -15.41 0.68
N ASP A 111 7.31 -15.59 1.89
CA ASP A 111 8.23 -16.69 2.22
C ASP A 111 7.52 -17.99 2.65
N GLY A 112 6.30 -17.91 3.19
CA GLY A 112 5.58 -19.06 3.78
C GLY A 112 4.25 -19.42 3.11
N ASN A 113 3.58 -20.44 3.67
CA ASN A 113 2.28 -20.89 3.19
C ASN A 113 1.12 -20.27 4.00
N VAL A 114 0.52 -19.19 3.49
CA VAL A 114 -0.62 -18.51 4.14
C VAL A 114 -1.93 -19.30 4.15
N TRP A 115 -1.96 -20.47 3.51
CA TRP A 115 -3.11 -21.39 3.50
C TRP A 115 -2.95 -22.54 4.51
N ASP A 116 -1.76 -22.72 5.09
CA ASP A 116 -1.52 -23.69 6.17
C ASP A 116 -1.71 -23.02 7.54
N ALA A 117 -2.64 -23.54 8.34
CA ALA A 117 -2.95 -23.06 9.69
C ALA A 117 -1.72 -23.02 10.63
N GLU A 118 -0.78 -23.93 10.43
CA GLU A 118 0.39 -24.06 11.31
C GLU A 118 1.58 -23.19 10.91
N ASP A 119 1.59 -22.69 9.67
CA ASP A 119 2.67 -21.87 9.15
C ASP A 119 2.73 -20.49 9.84
N SER A 120 3.95 -20.00 10.09
CA SER A 120 4.18 -18.68 10.68
C SER A 120 3.56 -17.53 9.86
N SER A 121 3.56 -17.65 8.53
CA SER A 121 2.99 -16.69 7.58
C SER A 121 1.48 -16.57 7.76
N ARG A 122 0.78 -17.70 7.93
CA ARG A 122 -0.63 -17.72 8.28
C ARG A 122 -0.85 -17.04 9.62
N LYS A 123 -0.18 -17.49 10.68
CA LYS A 123 -0.34 -16.92 12.03
C LYS A 123 -0.11 -15.40 12.07
N ASN A 124 0.85 -14.89 11.29
CA ASN A 124 1.09 -13.45 11.12
C ASN A 124 -0.01 -12.74 10.32
N LEU A 125 -0.53 -13.35 9.24
CA LEU A 125 -1.70 -12.83 8.54
C LEU A 125 -2.90 -12.73 9.49
N GLU A 126 -3.10 -13.76 10.32
CA GLU A 126 -4.19 -13.79 11.28
C GLU A 126 -4.07 -12.69 12.35
N LEU A 127 -2.84 -12.43 12.80
CA LEU A 127 -2.53 -11.31 13.69
C LEU A 127 -2.94 -9.97 13.07
N VAL A 128 -2.65 -9.74 11.80
CA VAL A 128 -3.05 -8.49 11.11
C VAL A 128 -4.56 -8.36 11.05
N LYS A 129 -5.27 -9.42 10.69
CA LYS A 129 -6.74 -9.41 10.68
C LYS A 129 -7.33 -9.11 12.06
N LYS A 130 -6.79 -9.72 13.12
CA LYS A 130 -7.18 -9.43 14.52
C LYS A 130 -6.92 -7.97 14.89
N LEU A 131 -5.77 -7.41 14.49
CA LEU A 131 -5.43 -6.01 14.73
C LEU A 131 -6.38 -5.07 13.99
N HIS A 132 -6.70 -5.33 12.72
CA HIS A 132 -7.66 -4.52 11.96
C HIS A 132 -9.06 -4.56 12.59
N ASN A 133 -9.54 -5.73 13.01
CA ASN A 133 -10.82 -5.84 13.70
C ASN A 133 -10.82 -5.08 15.03
N HIS A 134 -9.77 -5.25 15.84
CA HIS A 134 -9.63 -4.56 17.12
C HIS A 134 -9.62 -3.03 16.96
N TYR A 135 -8.82 -2.52 16.03
CA TYR A 135 -8.73 -1.09 15.79
C TYR A 135 -9.97 -0.53 15.12
N SER A 136 -10.64 -1.29 14.24
CA SER A 136 -11.93 -0.88 13.69
C SER A 136 -12.98 -0.69 14.80
N ILE A 137 -13.09 -1.63 15.73
CA ILE A 137 -14.01 -1.49 16.87
C ILE A 137 -13.64 -0.27 17.72
N LYS A 138 -12.36 -0.10 18.06
CA LYS A 138 -11.91 1.00 18.91
C LYS A 138 -12.10 2.38 18.26
N THR A 139 -11.69 2.54 17.00
CA THR A 139 -11.78 3.84 16.31
C THR A 139 -13.23 4.23 16.07
N ASN A 140 -14.09 3.28 15.69
CA ASN A 140 -15.51 3.54 15.49
C ASN A 140 -16.25 3.84 16.81
N ARG A 141 -15.90 3.19 17.93
CA ARG A 141 -16.43 3.56 19.25
C ARG A 141 -15.99 4.95 19.71
N ALA A 142 -14.78 5.36 19.35
CA ALA A 142 -14.21 6.67 19.69
C ALA A 142 -14.31 7.66 18.52
N LYS A 143 -15.25 7.48 17.59
CA LYS A 143 -15.26 8.19 16.30
C LYS A 143 -15.19 9.71 16.43
N THR A 144 -15.96 10.33 17.33
CA THR A 144 -15.91 11.78 17.57
C THR A 144 -14.53 12.28 18.02
N LEU A 145 -13.80 11.48 18.81
CA LEU A 145 -12.42 11.80 19.20
C LEU A 145 -11.47 11.62 18.01
N VAL A 146 -11.58 10.49 17.31
CA VAL A 146 -10.73 10.15 16.16
C VAL A 146 -10.88 11.17 15.04
N ASP A 147 -12.10 11.63 14.77
CA ASP A 147 -12.41 12.61 13.74
C ASP A 147 -11.74 13.97 14.01
N ARG A 148 -11.45 14.29 15.27
CA ARG A 148 -10.76 15.52 15.71
C ARG A 148 -9.23 15.37 15.81
N LEU A 149 -8.68 14.18 15.59
CA LEU A 149 -7.23 13.98 15.69
C LEU A 149 -6.50 14.72 14.56
N SER A 150 -5.50 15.49 14.98
CA SER A 150 -4.55 16.20 14.13
C SER A 150 -3.12 15.86 14.60
N ALA A 151 -2.15 15.88 13.68
CA ALA A 151 -0.74 15.63 14.01
C ALA A 151 -0.10 16.86 14.68
N VAL A 152 -0.65 18.05 14.40
CA VAL A 152 -0.23 19.33 14.98
C VAL A 152 -1.43 19.94 15.70
N GLN A 153 -1.20 20.61 16.83
CA GLN A 153 -2.22 21.46 17.43
C GLN A 153 -2.49 22.64 16.49
N SER A 154 -3.66 22.65 15.84
CA SER A 154 -4.07 23.75 14.97
C SER A 154 -4.06 25.07 15.73
N ARG A 155 -3.32 26.06 15.24
CA ARG A 155 -3.51 27.46 15.68
C ARG A 155 -4.78 27.97 15.01
N GLU A 156 -5.63 28.67 15.77
CA GLU A 156 -6.80 29.35 15.19
C GLU A 156 -6.35 30.24 14.02
N GLY A 157 -6.91 30.01 12.83
CA GLY A 157 -6.74 30.89 11.66
C GLY A 157 -5.83 30.41 10.52
N ASP A 158 -5.39 29.15 10.46
CA ASP A 158 -4.70 28.63 9.25
C ASP A 158 -5.75 28.24 8.17
N PRO A 159 -5.78 28.90 7.00
CA PRO A 159 -6.80 28.66 5.98
C PRO A 159 -6.42 27.43 5.12
N ASP A 160 -6.65 26.23 5.65
CA ASP A 160 -6.41 24.94 4.96
C ASP A 160 -7.57 24.55 4.01
N THR A 161 -8.09 25.50 3.24
CA THR A 161 -9.16 25.23 2.27
C THR A 161 -8.79 25.73 0.88
N CYS A 162 -8.11 24.88 0.12
CA CYS A 162 -8.07 24.99 -1.34
C CYS A 162 -8.87 23.82 -1.96
N VAL A 163 -10.05 24.16 -2.47
CA VAL A 163 -10.88 23.49 -3.49
C VAL A 163 -10.87 21.94 -3.49
N ARG A 164 -11.45 21.35 -2.44
CA ARG A 164 -11.94 19.95 -2.47
C ARG A 164 -13.03 19.71 -3.51
N THR A 165 -13.66 20.73 -4.10
CA THR A 165 -14.96 20.61 -4.81
C THR A 165 -14.91 20.10 -6.25
N GLN A 166 -13.72 19.91 -6.85
CA GLN A 166 -13.60 19.42 -8.24
C GLN A 166 -13.01 18.00 -8.36
N CYS A 167 -12.71 17.34 -7.23
CA CYS A 167 -12.17 15.99 -7.24
C CYS A 167 -13.32 14.96 -7.17
N PRO A 168 -13.32 13.86 -7.94
CA PRO A 168 -14.28 12.77 -7.75
C PRO A 168 -14.24 12.14 -6.35
N MET A 169 -13.10 12.26 -5.64
CA MET A 169 -12.99 11.89 -4.22
C MET A 169 -13.59 12.90 -3.25
N ALA A 170 -14.03 14.08 -3.71
CA ALA A 170 -14.72 15.08 -2.89
C ALA A 170 -15.94 14.51 -2.20
N GLU A 171 -16.66 13.59 -2.86
CA GLU A 171 -17.82 12.92 -2.30
C GLU A 171 -17.43 12.01 -1.13
N ILE A 172 -16.28 11.33 -1.19
CA ILE A 172 -15.76 10.54 -0.07
C ILE A 172 -15.22 11.45 1.03
N TRP A 173 -14.45 12.48 0.68
CA TRP A 173 -13.91 13.46 1.63
C TRP A 173 -15.02 14.23 2.37
N GLY A 174 -16.17 14.42 1.73
CA GLY A 174 -17.36 15.04 2.31
C GLY A 174 -18.18 14.10 3.23
N ARG A 175 -18.02 12.78 3.09
CA ARG A 175 -18.75 11.76 3.87
C ARG A 175 -17.87 11.05 4.92
N GLU A 176 -16.63 11.50 5.13
CA GLU A 176 -15.70 10.87 6.11
C GLU A 176 -16.25 10.84 7.54
N GLY A 177 -17.08 11.83 7.90
CA GLY A 177 -17.70 11.97 9.22
C GLY A 177 -18.78 10.94 9.53
N ASP A 178 -19.42 10.33 8.54
CA ASP A 178 -20.54 9.41 8.78
C ASP A 178 -20.16 7.94 8.62
N ASN A 179 -19.17 7.66 7.77
CA ASN A 179 -18.80 6.30 7.39
C ASN A 179 -17.85 5.63 8.41
N PRO A 180 -17.93 4.30 8.62
CA PRO A 180 -17.12 3.57 9.59
C PRO A 180 -15.66 3.42 9.14
N TYR A 181 -14.70 3.56 10.05
CA TYR A 181 -13.28 3.28 9.80
C TYR A 181 -13.03 1.78 9.57
N PHE A 182 -12.03 1.45 8.74
CA PHE A 182 -11.74 0.09 8.29
C PHE A 182 -12.93 -0.53 7.54
N SER A 183 -13.57 0.28 6.70
CA SER A 183 -14.55 -0.17 5.73
C SER A 183 -13.91 -1.08 4.67
N GLN A 184 -14.72 -1.79 3.89
CA GLN A 184 -14.26 -2.58 2.75
C GLN A 184 -13.50 -1.71 1.73
N PHE A 185 -13.95 -0.46 1.54
CA PHE A 185 -13.22 0.54 0.76
C PHE A 185 -11.82 0.81 1.34
N ASP A 186 -11.73 1.09 2.64
CA ASP A 186 -10.44 1.39 3.30
C ASP A 186 -9.46 0.21 3.15
N MET A 187 -9.96 -1.03 3.23
CA MET A 187 -9.18 -2.25 3.01
C MET A 187 -8.75 -2.42 1.54
N ALA A 188 -9.64 -2.13 0.58
CA ALA A 188 -9.32 -2.19 -0.85
C ALA A 188 -8.27 -1.13 -1.26
N MET A 189 -8.38 0.09 -0.74
CA MET A 189 -7.39 1.15 -0.94
C MET A 189 -6.03 0.80 -0.31
N THR A 190 -6.07 0.13 0.83
CA THR A 190 -4.85 -0.42 1.44
C THR A 190 -4.23 -1.51 0.57
N GLN A 191 -5.04 -2.42 -0.01
CA GLN A 191 -4.57 -3.43 -0.97
C GLN A 191 -3.95 -2.78 -2.22
N TYR A 192 -4.58 -1.73 -2.77
CA TYR A 192 -4.02 -0.95 -3.88
C TYR A 192 -2.63 -0.39 -3.55
N SER A 193 -2.43 0.09 -2.32
CA SER A 193 -1.13 0.58 -1.87
C SER A 193 -0.03 -0.48 -1.89
N PHE A 194 -0.40 -1.77 -1.80
CA PHE A 194 0.54 -2.88 -1.74
C PHE A 194 0.80 -3.60 -3.07
N CYS A 195 -0.07 -3.43 -4.06
CA CYS A 195 0.09 -4.11 -5.35
C CYS A 195 -0.37 -3.29 -6.55
N GLY A 196 -1.48 -2.54 -6.43
CA GLY A 196 -2.11 -1.84 -7.56
C GLY A 196 -1.19 -0.85 -8.27
N PHE A 197 -0.47 -0.02 -7.52
CA PHE A 197 0.44 0.96 -8.12
C PHE A 197 1.67 0.32 -8.78
N LEU A 198 2.16 -0.81 -8.24
CA LEU A 198 3.24 -1.56 -8.85
C LEU A 198 2.79 -2.22 -10.15
N LEU A 199 1.59 -2.81 -10.16
CA LEU A 199 0.97 -3.38 -11.36
C LEU A 199 0.84 -2.32 -12.47
N ALA A 200 0.43 -1.09 -12.11
CA ALA A 200 0.33 0.03 -13.03
C ALA A 200 1.67 0.55 -13.57
N HIS A 201 2.75 0.47 -12.77
CA HIS A 201 4.05 1.09 -13.08
C HIS A 201 5.26 0.19 -12.77
N PRO A 202 5.34 -1.07 -13.25
CA PRO A 202 6.33 -2.03 -12.78
C PRO A 202 7.77 -1.58 -13.06
N GLU A 203 8.03 -1.06 -14.27
CA GLU A 203 9.36 -0.58 -14.68
C GLU A 203 9.85 0.62 -13.85
N LYS A 204 8.91 1.42 -13.32
CA LYS A 204 9.23 2.56 -12.44
C LYS A 204 9.71 2.13 -11.06
N PHE A 205 9.56 0.86 -10.72
CA PHE A 205 10.10 0.29 -9.49
C PHE A 205 11.12 -0.81 -9.80
N GLY A 206 11.70 -0.77 -11.00
CA GLY A 206 12.78 -1.65 -11.41
C GLY A 206 12.36 -3.09 -11.74
N VAL A 207 11.06 -3.35 -11.87
CA VAL A 207 10.53 -4.62 -12.37
C VAL A 207 10.51 -4.56 -13.90
N HIS A 208 11.70 -4.68 -14.51
CA HIS A 208 11.85 -4.70 -15.97
C HIS A 208 11.62 -6.10 -16.52
N GLY A 209 10.92 -6.17 -17.66
CA GLY A 209 10.71 -7.41 -18.39
C GLY A 209 9.70 -8.37 -17.76
N ALA A 210 8.87 -7.91 -16.82
CA ALA A 210 7.75 -8.70 -16.33
C ALA A 210 6.74 -8.95 -17.46
N SER A 211 6.39 -10.21 -17.69
CA SER A 211 5.33 -10.58 -18.63
C SER A 211 3.95 -10.25 -18.04
N ARG A 212 2.92 -10.26 -18.90
CA ARG A 212 1.53 -10.16 -18.43
C ARG A 212 1.19 -11.29 -17.46
N GLU A 213 1.67 -12.51 -17.71
CA GLU A 213 1.44 -13.66 -16.83
C GLU A 213 2.07 -13.45 -15.45
N ASP A 214 3.31 -12.91 -15.39
CA ASP A 214 3.97 -12.60 -14.11
C ASP A 214 3.14 -11.61 -13.26
N LEU A 215 2.57 -10.59 -13.91
CA LEU A 215 1.75 -9.58 -13.25
C LEU A 215 0.37 -10.13 -12.86
N GLU A 216 -0.24 -10.98 -13.69
CA GLU A 216 -1.48 -11.70 -13.37
C GLU A 216 -1.30 -12.65 -12.17
N ASP A 217 -0.16 -13.35 -12.10
CA ASP A 217 0.16 -14.22 -10.98
C ASP A 217 0.38 -13.40 -9.69
N PHE A 218 1.09 -12.27 -9.77
CA PHE A 218 1.25 -11.35 -8.63
C PHE A 218 -0.08 -10.74 -8.17
N MET A 219 -0.95 -10.39 -9.11
CA MET A 219 -2.33 -9.96 -8.84
C MET A 219 -3.13 -11.07 -8.14
N HIS A 220 -3.03 -12.32 -8.62
CA HIS A 220 -3.72 -13.46 -8.03
C HIS A 220 -3.23 -13.79 -6.61
N PHE A 221 -1.93 -13.64 -6.35
CA PHE A 221 -1.37 -13.69 -5.00
C PHE A 221 -2.05 -12.65 -4.09
N TRP A 222 -2.08 -11.38 -4.51
CA TRP A 222 -2.70 -10.32 -3.71
C TRP A 222 -4.21 -10.45 -3.57
N ARG A 223 -4.91 -11.07 -4.54
CA ARG A 223 -6.32 -11.44 -4.42
C ARG A 223 -6.52 -12.41 -3.25
N GLY A 224 -5.69 -13.45 -3.16
CA GLY A 224 -5.70 -14.40 -2.05
C GLY A 224 -5.42 -13.75 -0.69
N ILE A 225 -4.41 -12.87 -0.62
CA ILE A 225 -4.12 -12.11 0.61
C ILE A 225 -5.30 -11.24 1.04
N GLY A 226 -5.91 -10.50 0.09
CA GLY A 226 -7.09 -9.68 0.35
C GLY A 226 -8.27 -10.49 0.90
N HIS A 227 -8.54 -11.65 0.29
CA HIS A 227 -9.57 -12.57 0.75
C HIS A 227 -9.32 -13.03 2.19
N LEU A 228 -8.10 -13.48 2.50
CA LEU A 228 -7.72 -13.93 3.84
C LEU A 228 -7.84 -12.82 4.90
N LEU A 229 -7.53 -11.58 4.52
CA LEU A 229 -7.70 -10.39 5.36
C LEU A 229 -9.16 -9.95 5.54
N GLY A 230 -10.12 -10.56 4.83
CA GLY A 230 -11.56 -10.30 4.97
C GLY A 230 -12.13 -9.26 3.99
N ILE A 231 -11.41 -8.96 2.90
CA ILE A 231 -11.97 -8.17 1.80
C ILE A 231 -12.94 -9.05 1.02
N LYS A 232 -14.22 -8.64 0.94
CA LYS A 232 -15.23 -9.38 0.18
C LYS A 232 -14.84 -9.39 -1.30
N ASP A 233 -15.08 -10.50 -2.00
CA ASP A 233 -14.63 -10.69 -3.39
C ASP A 233 -15.02 -9.54 -4.33
N LYS A 234 -16.21 -8.95 -4.17
CA LYS A 234 -16.66 -7.78 -4.93
C LYS A 234 -15.78 -6.53 -4.72
N PHE A 235 -15.30 -6.31 -3.50
CA PHE A 235 -14.45 -5.18 -3.13
C PHE A 235 -12.95 -5.48 -3.24
N ASN A 236 -12.57 -6.73 -3.48
CA ASN A 236 -11.16 -7.09 -3.64
C ASN A 236 -10.65 -6.51 -4.95
N LEU A 237 -9.64 -5.64 -4.84
CA LEU A 237 -9.06 -4.91 -5.96
C LEU A 237 -8.62 -5.85 -7.09
N CYS A 238 -8.10 -7.02 -6.71
CA CYS A 238 -7.51 -8.00 -7.61
C CYS A 238 -8.55 -9.01 -8.14
N THR A 239 -9.85 -8.76 -7.97
CA THR A 239 -10.91 -9.55 -8.59
C THR A 239 -11.17 -9.06 -10.02
N GLY A 240 -11.10 -9.99 -10.98
CA GLY A 240 -11.32 -9.74 -12.40
C GLY A 240 -10.18 -10.33 -13.23
N ASN A 241 -10.20 -10.04 -14.53
CA ASN A 241 -9.04 -10.27 -15.40
C ASN A 241 -8.04 -9.10 -15.29
N TYR A 242 -6.87 -9.26 -15.91
CA TYR A 242 -5.81 -8.25 -15.90
C TYR A 242 -6.30 -6.87 -16.37
N ASP A 243 -7.02 -6.81 -17.48
CA ASP A 243 -7.43 -5.55 -18.09
C ASP A 243 -8.44 -4.79 -17.20
N THR A 244 -9.40 -5.50 -16.59
CA THR A 244 -10.31 -4.95 -15.59
C THR A 244 -9.55 -4.35 -14.40
N VAL A 245 -8.61 -5.11 -13.82
CA VAL A 245 -7.85 -4.67 -12.63
C VAL A 245 -6.93 -3.49 -12.95
N MET A 246 -6.27 -3.51 -14.12
CA MET A 246 -5.44 -2.40 -14.58
C MET A 246 -6.27 -1.13 -14.83
N SER A 247 -7.46 -1.29 -15.40
CA SER A 247 -8.38 -0.17 -15.58
C SER A 247 -8.82 0.42 -14.24
N LEU A 248 -9.16 -0.42 -13.26
CA LEU A 248 -9.48 0.02 -11.90
C LEU A 248 -8.30 0.74 -11.23
N CYS A 249 -7.07 0.24 -11.41
CA CYS A 249 -5.87 0.91 -10.91
C CYS A 249 -5.71 2.31 -11.50
N ASN A 250 -5.96 2.47 -12.80
CA ASN A 250 -5.93 3.78 -13.47
C ASN A 250 -7.03 4.72 -12.96
N SER A 251 -8.23 4.22 -12.67
CA SER A 251 -9.30 5.00 -12.05
C SER A 251 -8.89 5.47 -10.64
N ILE A 252 -8.32 4.60 -9.81
CA ILE A 252 -7.80 4.97 -8.48
C ILE A 252 -6.69 6.01 -8.60
N GLU A 253 -5.77 5.85 -9.55
CA GLU A 253 -4.71 6.82 -9.78
C GLU A 253 -5.29 8.20 -10.15
N THR A 254 -6.24 8.22 -11.07
CA THR A 254 -6.87 9.43 -11.60
C THR A 254 -7.70 10.15 -10.55
N HIS A 255 -8.56 9.42 -9.85
CA HIS A 255 -9.50 9.99 -8.90
C HIS A 255 -8.89 10.26 -7.54
N TYR A 256 -7.89 9.50 -7.13
CA TYR A 256 -7.31 9.62 -5.79
C TYR A 256 -5.83 9.98 -5.79
N VAL A 257 -4.96 9.17 -6.38
CA VAL A 257 -3.50 9.32 -6.19
C VAL A 257 -3.04 10.67 -6.71
N ARG A 258 -3.40 11.04 -7.94
CA ARG A 258 -3.01 12.32 -8.56
C ARG A 258 -3.53 13.53 -7.77
N PRO A 259 -4.84 13.64 -7.42
CA PRO A 259 -5.32 14.71 -6.55
C PRO A 259 -4.60 14.79 -5.21
N ALA A 260 -4.31 13.65 -4.58
CA ALA A 260 -3.60 13.61 -3.31
C ALA A 260 -2.17 14.17 -3.42
N PHE A 261 -1.53 14.12 -4.60
CA PHE A 261 -0.22 14.74 -4.84
C PHE A 261 -0.26 16.28 -4.99
N VAL A 262 -1.44 16.85 -5.21
CA VAL A 262 -1.67 18.30 -5.33
C VAL A 262 -2.16 18.89 -4.01
N ASP A 263 -3.10 18.22 -3.35
CA ASP A 263 -3.70 18.64 -2.08
C ASP A 263 -3.13 17.82 -0.92
N ILE A 264 -2.15 18.40 -0.21
CA ILE A 264 -1.54 17.79 0.97
C ILE A 264 -1.46 18.77 2.13
N ASP A 265 -2.04 18.37 3.26
CA ASP A 265 -1.99 19.15 4.50
C ASP A 265 -0.67 18.98 5.26
N ARG A 266 -0.33 19.97 6.10
CA ARG A 266 0.93 19.99 6.88
C ARG A 266 1.04 18.82 7.85
N ASP A 267 -0.07 18.37 8.43
CA ASP A 267 -0.09 17.27 9.38
C ASP A 267 0.30 15.96 8.70
N THR A 268 -0.26 15.70 7.51
CA THR A 268 0.09 14.55 6.70
C THR A 268 1.58 14.56 6.35
N MET A 269 2.09 15.70 5.86
CA MET A 269 3.52 15.82 5.54
C MET A 269 4.41 15.53 6.75
N THR A 270 4.02 16.04 7.92
CA THR A 270 4.79 15.89 9.16
C THR A 270 4.89 14.42 9.56
N ILE A 271 3.77 13.70 9.57
CA ILE A 271 3.74 12.26 9.87
C ILE A 271 4.59 11.49 8.86
N GLN A 272 4.40 11.74 7.56
CA GLN A 272 5.14 11.03 6.51
C GLN A 272 6.66 11.24 6.66
N LYS A 273 7.10 12.45 7.02
CA LYS A 273 8.51 12.74 7.31
C LYS A 273 9.03 11.99 8.52
N VAL A 274 8.26 11.92 9.61
CA VAL A 274 8.63 11.12 10.80
C VAL A 274 8.81 9.65 10.45
N ILE A 275 7.93 9.10 9.60
CA ILE A 275 7.99 7.71 9.15
C ILE A 275 9.23 7.46 8.28
N ILE A 276 9.52 8.35 7.34
CA ILE A 276 10.72 8.25 6.50
C ILE A 276 12.00 8.36 7.31
N GLU A 277 12.06 9.31 8.26
CA GLU A 277 13.19 9.43 9.20
C GLU A 277 13.39 8.13 9.99
N GLY A 278 12.28 7.48 10.36
CA GLY A 278 12.26 6.13 10.91
C GLY A 278 12.95 5.11 10.00
N MET A 279 12.52 5.00 8.74
CA MET A 279 13.10 4.08 7.78
C MET A 279 14.57 4.37 7.45
N ARG A 280 14.98 5.63 7.52
CA ARG A 280 16.35 6.08 7.23
C ARG A 280 17.38 5.52 8.22
N MET A 281 16.95 5.00 9.37
CA MET A 281 17.83 4.27 10.28
C MET A 281 18.49 3.07 9.59
N GLU A 282 17.78 2.39 8.68
CA GLU A 282 18.26 1.21 7.95
C GLU A 282 18.57 1.50 6.48
N PHE A 283 17.76 2.35 5.84
CA PHE A 283 17.87 2.69 4.42
C PHE A 283 18.28 4.17 4.27
N LYS A 284 19.58 4.44 4.36
CA LYS A 284 20.14 5.82 4.46
C LYS A 284 19.75 6.77 3.33
N PHE A 285 19.40 6.24 2.16
CA PHE A 285 18.97 6.99 0.97
C PHE A 285 17.48 7.35 0.97
N PHE A 286 16.69 6.87 1.94
CA PHE A 286 15.29 7.26 2.08
C PHE A 286 15.21 8.72 2.53
N SER A 287 14.48 9.52 1.76
CA SER A 287 14.26 10.95 2.01
C SER A 287 12.91 11.37 1.43
N TYR A 288 12.19 12.23 2.13
CA TYR A 288 10.81 12.58 1.82
C TYR A 288 10.68 13.29 0.47
N GLU A 289 11.30 14.46 0.32
CA GLU A 289 11.21 15.24 -0.90
C GLU A 289 11.67 14.45 -2.15
N PRO A 290 12.82 13.75 -2.17
CA PRO A 290 13.23 12.94 -3.31
C PRO A 290 12.24 11.84 -3.71
N MET A 291 11.67 11.11 -2.74
CA MET A 291 10.72 10.02 -3.01
C MET A 291 9.38 10.56 -3.52
N MET A 292 8.90 11.66 -2.93
CA MET A 292 7.66 12.30 -3.39
C MET A 292 7.84 12.93 -4.77
N HIS A 293 8.98 13.58 -5.02
CA HIS A 293 9.33 14.14 -6.32
C HIS A 293 9.48 13.05 -7.39
N TYR A 294 10.19 11.95 -7.08
CA TYR A 294 10.28 10.79 -7.97
C TYR A 294 8.89 10.29 -8.37
N THR A 295 8.00 10.10 -7.40
CA THR A 295 6.66 9.58 -7.65
C THR A 295 5.83 10.55 -8.50
N SER A 296 5.74 11.82 -8.11
CA SER A 296 4.95 12.83 -8.83
C SER A 296 5.51 13.17 -10.22
N ALA A 297 6.80 13.49 -10.32
CA ALA A 297 7.42 13.92 -11.57
C ALA A 297 7.67 12.76 -12.54
N HIS A 298 8.21 11.64 -12.06
CA HIS A 298 8.68 10.57 -12.94
C HIS A 298 7.65 9.46 -13.17
N VAL A 299 6.95 9.05 -12.12
CA VAL A 299 5.94 7.97 -12.23
C VAL A 299 4.63 8.54 -12.77
N LEU A 300 4.08 9.55 -12.09
CA LEU A 300 2.79 10.15 -12.45
C LEU A 300 2.88 11.19 -13.58
N LYS A 301 4.08 11.66 -13.95
CA LYS A 301 4.30 12.69 -14.98
C LYS A 301 3.55 14.00 -14.69
N MET A 302 3.52 14.40 -13.43
CA MET A 302 2.91 15.64 -12.96
C MET A 302 3.99 16.69 -12.66
N ASP A 303 3.65 17.98 -12.72
CA ASP A 303 4.52 19.01 -12.13
C ASP A 303 4.34 18.99 -10.60
N PRO A 304 5.37 18.64 -9.81
CA PRO A 304 5.22 18.52 -8.35
C PRO A 304 5.02 19.91 -7.73
N ILE A 305 4.15 20.00 -6.72
CA ILE A 305 4.05 21.20 -5.89
C ILE A 305 5.38 21.50 -5.18
N LYS A 306 5.60 22.76 -4.82
CA LYS A 306 6.86 23.25 -4.24
C LYS A 306 7.29 22.46 -3.01
N GLU A 307 6.34 22.05 -2.18
CA GLU A 307 6.52 21.34 -0.92
C GLU A 307 7.17 19.96 -1.11
N LEU A 308 6.90 19.32 -2.25
CA LEU A 308 7.36 17.98 -2.60
C LEU A 308 8.65 17.96 -3.43
N ARG A 309 9.13 19.12 -3.91
CA ARG A 309 10.37 19.20 -4.69
C ARG A 309 11.61 19.06 -3.79
N PRO A 310 12.72 18.46 -4.29
CA PRO A 310 14.01 18.46 -3.60
C PRO A 310 14.42 19.88 -3.23
N LYS A 311 14.82 20.10 -1.97
CA LYS A 311 15.12 21.45 -1.44
C LYS A 311 16.62 21.68 -1.32
N LYS A 312 17.38 20.62 -1.08
CA LYS A 312 18.82 20.66 -0.85
C LYS A 312 19.55 19.93 -1.98
N PHE A 313 20.83 20.25 -2.18
CA PHE A 313 21.68 19.52 -3.12
C PHE A 313 21.68 18.00 -2.88
N LEU A 314 21.73 17.57 -1.62
CA LEU A 314 21.69 16.15 -1.26
C LEU A 314 20.35 15.47 -1.62
N ASP A 315 19.24 16.23 -1.62
CA ASP A 315 17.93 15.69 -2.03
C ASP A 315 17.95 15.37 -3.54
N TRP A 316 18.58 16.23 -4.35
CA TRP A 316 18.77 15.95 -5.78
C TRP A 316 19.62 14.71 -6.01
N ILE A 317 20.69 14.52 -5.22
CA ILE A 317 21.49 13.28 -5.28
C ILE A 317 20.62 12.05 -5.01
N TYR A 318 19.79 12.08 -3.96
CA TYR A 318 18.91 10.95 -3.64
C TYR A 318 17.83 10.72 -4.70
N PHE A 319 17.30 11.78 -5.32
CA PHE A 319 16.38 11.67 -6.44
C PHE A 319 17.05 10.99 -7.64
N PHE A 320 18.22 11.46 -8.04
CA PHE A 320 18.96 10.84 -9.15
C PHE A 320 19.40 9.42 -8.82
N PHE A 321 19.74 9.13 -7.56
CA PHE A 321 19.99 7.78 -7.10
C PHE A 321 18.78 6.86 -7.34
N LEU A 322 17.58 7.26 -6.88
CA LEU A 322 16.34 6.51 -7.13
C LEU A 322 16.03 6.36 -8.63
N TYR A 323 16.26 7.42 -9.41
CA TYR A 323 16.05 7.39 -10.84
C TYR A 323 16.99 6.39 -11.54
N ILE A 324 18.29 6.49 -11.27
CA ILE A 324 19.32 5.68 -11.91
C ILE A 324 19.21 4.23 -11.46
N ILE A 325 18.97 3.97 -10.16
CA ILE A 325 18.87 2.62 -9.65
C ILE A 325 17.72 1.85 -10.30
N PHE A 326 16.53 2.46 -10.36
CA PHE A 326 15.37 1.79 -10.96
C PHE A 326 15.45 1.75 -12.47
N ASN A 327 15.85 2.82 -13.16
CA ASN A 327 15.77 2.84 -14.64
C ASN A 327 16.97 2.20 -15.34
N ILE A 328 18.14 2.13 -14.68
CA ILE A 328 19.39 1.64 -15.28
C ILE A 328 19.84 0.35 -14.58
N PHE A 329 20.19 0.42 -13.29
CA PHE A 329 20.83 -0.71 -12.63
C PHE A 329 19.91 -1.92 -12.44
N PHE A 330 18.62 -1.72 -12.17
CA PHE A 330 17.67 -2.83 -12.02
C PHE A 330 17.36 -3.56 -13.34
N ARG A 331 17.82 -3.06 -14.49
CA ARG A 331 17.81 -3.83 -15.76
C ARG A 331 18.87 -4.93 -15.78
N ILE A 332 19.88 -4.84 -14.90
CA ILE A 332 20.95 -5.82 -14.76
C ILE A 332 20.50 -6.85 -13.71
N SER A 333 20.24 -8.09 -14.14
CA SER A 333 19.69 -9.15 -13.26
C SER A 333 20.54 -9.40 -12.02
N SER A 334 21.85 -9.52 -12.17
CA SER A 334 22.78 -9.76 -11.06
C SER A 334 22.80 -8.61 -10.05
N PHE A 335 22.73 -7.36 -10.50
CA PHE A 335 22.62 -6.22 -9.61
C PHE A 335 21.31 -6.25 -8.83
N ARG A 336 20.19 -6.49 -9.53
CA ARG A 336 18.85 -6.58 -8.91
C ARG A 336 18.81 -7.68 -7.85
N GLU A 337 19.35 -8.85 -8.15
CA GLU A 337 19.43 -9.99 -7.21
C GLU A 337 20.21 -9.61 -5.94
N VAL A 338 21.44 -9.10 -6.09
CA VAL A 338 22.26 -8.66 -4.94
C VAL A 338 21.57 -7.56 -4.14
N PHE A 339 20.93 -6.59 -4.81
CA PHE A 339 20.23 -5.51 -4.13
C PHE A 339 19.02 -6.04 -3.33
N ASN A 340 18.25 -6.96 -3.91
CA ASN A 340 17.14 -7.62 -3.22
C ASN A 340 17.63 -8.40 -1.99
N GLU A 341 18.69 -9.20 -2.14
CA GLU A 341 19.27 -9.94 -1.03
C GLU A 341 19.73 -9.02 0.10
N GLN A 342 20.37 -7.89 -0.22
CA GLN A 342 20.77 -6.90 0.79
C GLN A 342 19.58 -6.28 1.52
N MET A 343 18.49 -5.97 0.80
CA MET A 343 17.27 -5.41 1.40
C MET A 343 16.57 -6.42 2.32
N VAL A 344 16.45 -7.67 1.88
CA VAL A 344 15.90 -8.77 2.69
C VAL A 344 16.78 -9.03 3.91
N PHE A 345 18.11 -9.07 3.73
CA PHE A 345 19.06 -9.26 4.82
C PHE A 345 18.95 -8.17 5.88
N ARG A 346 18.90 -6.88 5.49
CA ARG A 346 18.72 -5.76 6.42
C ARG A 346 17.42 -5.90 7.21
N THR A 347 16.33 -6.23 6.52
CA THR A 347 15.03 -6.43 7.17
C THR A 347 15.06 -7.58 8.17
N ARG A 348 15.64 -8.72 7.79
CA ARG A 348 15.84 -9.88 8.67
C ARG A 348 16.81 -9.56 9.82
N LYS A 349 17.81 -8.72 9.62
CA LYS A 349 18.72 -8.29 10.70
C LYS A 349 17.98 -7.48 11.78
N VAL A 350 17.23 -6.44 11.40
CA VAL A 350 16.41 -5.64 12.32
C VAL A 350 15.44 -6.51 13.10
N TYR A 351 14.87 -7.48 12.39
CA TYR A 351 14.04 -8.51 12.97
C TYR A 351 14.75 -9.27 14.10
N PHE A 352 15.97 -9.78 13.86
CA PHE A 352 16.69 -10.56 14.87
C PHE A 352 17.05 -9.69 16.08
N GLU A 353 17.44 -8.44 15.85
CA GLU A 353 17.76 -7.46 16.90
C GLU A 353 16.55 -7.09 17.78
N HIS A 354 15.33 -7.22 17.25
CA HIS A 354 14.09 -6.88 17.95
C HIS A 354 13.17 -8.07 18.23
N ARG A 355 13.65 -9.31 18.04
CA ARG A 355 12.86 -10.55 18.13
C ARG A 355 12.01 -10.65 19.39
N SER A 356 12.60 -10.41 20.57
CA SER A 356 11.89 -10.51 21.85
C SER A 356 10.72 -9.53 21.96
N LYS A 357 10.92 -8.28 21.51
CA LYS A 357 9.87 -7.24 21.50
C LYS A 357 8.76 -7.59 20.53
N PHE A 358 9.13 -8.16 19.39
CA PHE A 358 8.21 -8.59 18.35
C PHE A 358 7.38 -9.82 18.78
N GLN A 359 7.99 -10.79 19.47
CA GLN A 359 7.31 -11.92 20.13
C GLN A 359 6.25 -11.44 21.13
N ASN A 360 6.62 -10.48 21.99
CA ASN A 360 5.69 -9.90 22.96
C ASN A 360 4.49 -9.19 22.31
N SER A 361 4.59 -8.83 21.03
CA SER A 361 3.52 -8.22 20.25
C SER A 361 2.65 -9.21 19.46
N GLY A 362 2.83 -10.51 19.73
CA GLY A 362 2.05 -11.62 19.17
C GLY A 362 2.51 -12.10 17.79
N MET A 363 3.65 -11.63 17.26
CA MET A 363 4.18 -12.15 15.99
C MET A 363 4.70 -13.57 16.15
N VAL A 364 4.53 -14.35 15.09
CA VAL A 364 5.03 -15.72 15.00
C VAL A 364 6.19 -15.77 14.02
N PHE A 365 7.14 -16.63 14.32
CA PHE A 365 8.43 -16.70 13.66
C PHE A 365 8.57 -18.04 12.94
N PRO A 366 9.15 -18.07 11.74
CA PRO A 366 9.55 -19.31 11.09
C PRO A 366 10.53 -20.12 11.94
#